data_AF-A0A3D1QWH7-F1
#
_entry.id   AF-A0A3D1QWH7-F1
#
_cell.length_a   1.000
_cell.length_b   1.000
_cell.length_c   1.000
_cell.angle_alpha   90.00
_cell.angle_beta   90.00
_cell.angle_gamma   90.00
#
_symmetry.space_group_name_H-M   'P 1'
#
loop_
_entity.id
_entity.type
_entity.pdbx_description
1 polymer ?
#
loop_
_entity_poly.entity_id
_entity_poly.type
_entity_poly.pdbx_seq_one_letter_code
_entity_poly.pdbx_strand_id
1 'polypeptide(L)'
;MRAEVEALQSELPAVLKLQSEALWKSWTEAQSAGDDGLAEREAKLFCAEAAQKVSRLAGEATEPREALALRRLTLYLESQVLARRAAEASAKVAELLATATVGFDGLEVPFRDLEARLAVEAHSGQRRALAQRAA
;
A
#
# COMPACT_ATOMS: atom_id res chain seq x y z
N MET A 1 -15.28 -23.74 9.77
CA MET A 1 -13.92 -23.58 9.20
C MET A 1 -13.87 -23.62 7.68
N ARG A 2 -14.12 -24.76 7.00
CA ARG A 2 -13.99 -24.84 5.53
C ARG A 2 -14.97 -23.92 4.78
N ALA A 3 -16.24 -23.88 5.16
CA ALA A 3 -17.25 -22.96 4.61
C ALA A 3 -16.93 -21.47 4.86
N GLU A 4 -16.31 -21.13 5.99
CA GLU A 4 -15.86 -19.75 6.26
C GLU A 4 -14.70 -19.36 5.34
N VAL A 5 -13.75 -20.28 5.10
CA VAL A 5 -12.63 -20.04 4.15
C VAL A 5 -13.14 -19.93 2.72
N GLU A 6 -14.14 -20.73 2.33
CA GLU A 6 -14.83 -20.58 1.04
C GLU A 6 -15.52 -19.22 0.91
N ALA A 7 -16.17 -18.74 1.98
CA ALA A 7 -16.76 -17.41 2.01
C ALA A 7 -15.68 -16.32 1.83
N LEU A 8 -14.55 -16.41 2.55
CA LEU A 8 -13.41 -15.50 2.37
C LEU A 8 -12.91 -15.51 0.92
N GLN A 9 -12.73 -16.70 0.33
CA GLN A 9 -12.28 -16.86 -1.05
C GLN A 9 -13.27 -16.25 -2.05
N SER A 10 -14.57 -16.33 -1.78
CA SER A 10 -15.60 -15.76 -2.65
C SER A 10 -15.67 -14.23 -2.59
N GLU A 11 -15.41 -13.62 -1.42
CA GLU A 11 -15.45 -12.17 -1.23
C GLU A 11 -14.16 -11.48 -1.72
N LEU A 12 -13.02 -12.16 -1.67
CA LEU A 12 -11.68 -11.64 -2.00
C LEU A 12 -11.58 -10.94 -3.37
N PRO A 13 -12.06 -11.52 -4.48
CA PRO A 13 -11.95 -10.89 -5.80
C PRO A 13 -12.67 -9.53 -5.88
N ALA A 14 -13.81 -9.39 -5.22
CA ALA A 14 -14.56 -8.13 -5.21
C ALA A 14 -13.82 -7.06 -4.42
N VAL A 15 -13.24 -7.41 -3.27
CA VAL A 15 -12.43 -6.49 -2.46
C VAL A 15 -11.16 -6.08 -3.20
N LEU A 16 -10.46 -7.01 -3.84
CA LEU A 16 -9.28 -6.70 -4.66
C LEU A 16 -9.58 -5.74 -5.81
N LYS A 17 -10.73 -5.91 -6.45
CA LYS A 17 -11.17 -5.00 -7.52
C LYS A 17 -11.39 -3.59 -6.98
N LEU A 18 -12.11 -3.45 -5.86
CA LEU A 18 -12.36 -2.16 -5.22
C LEU A 18 -11.05 -1.50 -4.77
N GLN A 19 -10.11 -2.25 -4.16
CA GLN A 19 -8.78 -1.74 -3.82
C GLN A 19 -8.01 -1.23 -5.05
N SER A 20 -8.07 -1.98 -6.16
CA SER A 20 -7.36 -1.62 -7.39
C SER A 20 -7.95 -0.36 -8.03
N GLU A 21 -9.27 -0.25 -8.06
CA GLU A 21 -9.98 0.93 -8.56
C GLU A 21 -9.72 2.17 -7.68
N ALA A 22 -9.69 1.96 -6.36
CA ALA A 22 -9.34 2.99 -5.39
C ALA A 22 -7.92 3.54 -5.62
N LEU A 23 -6.95 2.63 -5.76
CA LEU A 23 -5.56 2.99 -6.03
C LEU A 23 -5.42 3.72 -7.37
N TRP A 24 -6.06 3.21 -8.43
CA TRP A 24 -6.06 3.83 -9.74
C TRP A 24 -6.57 5.28 -9.67
N LYS A 25 -7.75 5.51 -9.10
CA LYS A 25 -8.33 6.86 -8.95
C LYS A 25 -7.40 7.79 -8.17
N SER A 26 -6.77 7.29 -7.10
CA SER A 26 -5.82 8.10 -6.32
C SER A 26 -4.62 8.57 -7.15
N TRP A 27 -4.13 7.71 -8.06
CA TRP A 27 -2.98 8.02 -8.91
C TRP A 27 -3.33 8.87 -10.12
N THR A 28 -4.47 8.62 -10.76
CA THR A 28 -4.80 9.26 -12.04
C THR A 28 -5.67 10.50 -11.91
N GLU A 29 -6.46 10.58 -10.84
CA GLU A 29 -7.46 11.64 -10.66
C GLU A 29 -7.19 12.51 -9.42
N ALA A 30 -6.15 12.20 -8.64
CA ALA A 30 -5.86 12.82 -7.35
C ALA A 30 -7.07 12.84 -6.39
N GLN A 31 -8.01 11.91 -6.58
CA GLN A 31 -9.18 11.75 -5.74
C GLN A 31 -8.92 10.71 -4.67
N SER A 32 -9.33 11.01 -3.44
CA SER A 32 -9.50 9.99 -2.40
C SER A 32 -10.54 8.99 -2.90
N ALA A 33 -10.19 7.72 -2.98
CA ALA A 33 -11.17 6.69 -3.27
C ALA A 33 -12.29 6.74 -2.22
N GLY A 34 -13.54 6.74 -2.68
CA GLY A 34 -14.68 6.61 -1.78
C GLY A 34 -14.62 5.30 -0.99
N ASP A 35 -15.07 5.33 0.26
CA ASP A 35 -15.17 4.15 1.11
C ASP A 35 -16.50 3.44 0.85
N ASP A 36 -16.65 2.82 -0.32
CA ASP A 36 -17.85 2.07 -0.75
C ASP A 36 -18.07 0.77 0.08
N GLY A 37 -17.99 0.88 1.41
CA GLY A 37 -17.92 -0.21 2.36
C GLY A 37 -16.60 -1.00 2.29
N LEU A 38 -15.58 -0.45 1.64
CA LEU A 38 -14.30 -1.13 1.44
C LEU A 38 -13.61 -1.34 2.79
N ALA A 39 -13.54 -0.30 3.64
CA ALA A 39 -12.88 -0.38 4.93
C ALA A 39 -13.50 -1.43 5.86
N GLU A 40 -14.84 -1.57 5.83
CA GLU A 40 -15.58 -2.56 6.62
C GLU A 40 -15.36 -3.98 6.09
N ARG A 41 -15.46 -4.19 4.77
CA ARG A 41 -15.18 -5.50 4.15
C ARG A 41 -13.75 -5.95 4.41
N GLU A 42 -12.80 -5.05 4.26
CA GLU A 42 -11.41 -5.33 4.58
C GLU A 42 -11.18 -5.57 6.08
N ALA A 43 -11.88 -4.88 6.98
CA ALA A 43 -11.76 -5.14 8.43
C ALA A 43 -12.18 -6.56 8.80
N LYS A 44 -13.23 -7.06 8.13
CA LYS A 44 -13.72 -8.43 8.28
C LYS A 44 -12.75 -9.46 7.68
N LEU A 45 -12.23 -9.21 6.49
CA LEU A 45 -11.38 -10.16 5.75
C LEU A 45 -9.91 -10.15 6.20
N PHE A 46 -9.35 -8.96 6.41
CA PHE A 46 -7.92 -8.73 6.68
C PHE A 46 -7.70 -8.48 8.17
N CYS A 47 -8.03 -9.51 8.95
CA CYS A 47 -7.81 -9.56 10.39
C CYS A 47 -6.98 -10.79 10.79
N ALA A 48 -6.37 -10.73 11.97
CA ALA A 48 -5.54 -11.82 12.48
C ALA A 48 -6.34 -13.12 12.65
N GLU A 49 -7.63 -13.03 12.98
CA GLU A 49 -8.50 -14.20 13.13
C GLU A 49 -8.68 -14.94 11.80
N ALA A 50 -8.94 -14.21 10.70
CA ALA A 50 -9.09 -14.81 9.38
C ALA A 50 -7.80 -15.50 8.92
N ALA A 51 -6.64 -14.86 9.11
CA ALA A 51 -5.34 -15.45 8.81
C ALA A 51 -5.09 -16.74 9.62
N GLN A 52 -5.36 -16.72 10.92
CA GLN A 52 -5.21 -17.91 11.78
C GLN A 52 -6.13 -19.05 11.39
N LYS A 53 -7.38 -18.77 10.99
CA LYS A 53 -8.33 -19.78 10.50
C LYS A 53 -7.81 -20.49 9.24
N VAL A 54 -7.34 -19.72 8.25
CA VAL A 54 -6.78 -20.29 7.02
C VAL A 54 -5.49 -21.07 7.30
N SER A 55 -4.63 -20.56 8.17
CA SER A 55 -3.39 -21.23 8.60
C SER A 55 -3.66 -22.59 9.24
N ARG A 56 -4.66 -22.67 10.12
CA ARG A 56 -5.09 -23.93 10.73
C ARG A 56 -5.59 -24.94 9.68
N LEU A 57 -6.45 -24.49 8.75
CA LEU A 57 -6.93 -25.33 7.65
C LEU A 57 -5.76 -25.84 6.79
N ALA A 58 -4.73 -25.03 6.58
CA ALA A 58 -3.52 -25.44 5.85
C ALA A 58 -2.72 -26.53 6.56
N GLY A 59 -2.75 -26.57 7.90
CA GLY A 59 -2.11 -27.61 8.71
C GLY A 59 -2.89 -28.94 8.74
N GLU A 60 -4.20 -28.87 8.52
CA GLU A 60 -5.10 -30.03 8.48
C GLU A 60 -5.28 -30.61 7.06
N ALA A 61 -4.89 -29.87 6.02
CA ALA A 61 -5.05 -30.28 4.63
C ALA A 61 -4.16 -31.49 4.28
N THR A 62 -4.79 -32.54 3.74
CA THR A 62 -4.11 -33.78 3.34
C THR A 62 -3.57 -33.72 1.91
N GLU A 63 -4.21 -32.94 1.04
CA GLU A 63 -3.78 -32.78 -0.35
C GLU A 63 -2.66 -31.71 -0.44
N PRO A 64 -1.47 -32.04 -0.97
CA PRO A 64 -0.33 -31.11 -0.97
C PRO A 64 -0.59 -29.80 -1.71
N ARG A 65 -1.35 -29.85 -2.80
CA ARG A 65 -1.71 -28.66 -3.59
C ARG A 65 -2.63 -27.72 -2.80
N GLU A 66 -3.60 -28.28 -2.09
CA GLU A 66 -4.51 -27.52 -1.24
C GLU A 66 -3.75 -26.87 -0.07
N ALA A 67 -2.90 -27.63 0.61
CA ALA A 67 -2.07 -27.11 1.71
C ALA A 67 -1.20 -25.93 1.26
N LEU A 68 -0.58 -26.02 0.07
CA LEU A 68 0.21 -24.93 -0.50
C LEU A 68 -0.65 -23.69 -0.81
N ALA A 69 -1.83 -23.88 -1.40
CA ALA A 69 -2.73 -22.78 -1.71
C ALA A 69 -3.19 -22.04 -0.44
N LEU A 70 -3.55 -22.79 0.62
CA LEU A 70 -3.97 -22.22 1.90
C LEU A 70 -2.83 -21.49 2.62
N ARG A 71 -1.59 -22.00 2.55
CA ARG A 71 -0.42 -21.28 3.08
C ARG A 71 -0.18 -19.95 2.36
N ARG A 72 -0.31 -19.93 1.03
CA ARG A 72 -0.19 -18.68 0.25
C ARG A 72 -1.30 -17.68 0.60
N LEU A 73 -2.53 -18.17 0.75
CA LEU A 73 -3.64 -17.34 1.19
C LEU A 73 -3.40 -16.78 2.60
N THR A 74 -2.87 -17.58 3.52
CA THR A 74 -2.48 -17.13 4.86
C THR A 74 -1.49 -15.98 4.80
N LEU A 75 -0.38 -16.15 4.05
CA LEU A 75 0.63 -15.10 3.88
C LEU A 75 0.05 -13.81 3.29
N TYR A 76 -0.88 -13.94 2.34
CA TYR A 76 -1.58 -12.80 1.76
C TYR A 76 -2.44 -12.08 2.81
N LEU A 77 -3.23 -12.80 3.61
CA LEU A 77 -4.06 -12.18 4.66
C LEU A 77 -3.20 -11.49 5.71
N GLU A 78 -2.09 -12.11 6.12
CA GLU A 78 -1.15 -11.52 7.07
C GLU A 78 -0.49 -10.24 6.53
N SER A 79 -0.12 -10.22 5.25
CA SER A 79 0.44 -9.00 4.64
C SER A 79 -0.58 -7.87 4.58
N GLN A 80 -1.86 -8.16 4.32
CA GLN A 80 -2.94 -7.17 4.34
C GLN A 80 -3.20 -6.64 5.76
N VAL A 81 -3.14 -7.49 6.79
CA VAL A 81 -3.21 -7.05 8.19
C VAL A 81 -2.10 -6.05 8.50
N LEU A 82 -0.87 -6.34 8.07
CA LEU A 82 0.26 -5.43 8.27
C LEU A 82 0.10 -4.13 7.48
N ALA A 83 -0.31 -4.22 6.21
CA ALA A 83 -0.53 -3.07 5.34
C ALA A 83 -1.56 -2.11 5.95
N ARG A 84 -2.69 -2.63 6.47
CA ARG A 84 -3.72 -1.83 7.15
C ARG A 84 -3.17 -1.10 8.37
N ARG A 85 -2.34 -1.77 9.18
CA ARG A 85 -1.71 -1.14 10.35
C ARG A 85 -0.72 -0.03 9.96
N ALA A 86 -0.07 -0.19 8.81
CA ALA A 86 0.88 0.80 8.29
C ALA A 86 0.20 1.91 7.47
N ALA A 87 -1.07 1.76 7.08
CA ALA A 87 -1.72 2.64 6.11
C ALA A 87 -1.73 4.11 6.54
N GLU A 88 -2.06 4.39 7.81
CA GLU A 88 -2.07 5.76 8.34
C GLU A 88 -0.67 6.39 8.32
N ALA A 89 0.34 5.64 8.76
CA ALA A 89 1.72 6.10 8.74
C ALA A 89 2.22 6.34 7.31
N SER A 90 1.92 5.42 6.39
CA SER A 90 2.26 5.54 4.97
C SER A 90 1.58 6.75 4.32
N ALA A 91 0.30 6.99 4.61
CA ALA A 91 -0.43 8.15 4.13
C ALA A 91 0.20 9.46 4.63
N LYS A 92 0.58 9.50 5.92
CA LYS A 92 1.25 10.66 6.51
C LYS A 92 2.63 10.92 5.91
N VAL A 93 3.41 9.87 5.63
CA VAL A 93 4.69 10.01 4.92
C VAL A 93 4.47 10.54 3.51
N ALA A 94 3.48 10.02 2.78
CA ALA A 94 3.14 10.50 1.44
C ALA A 94 2.71 11.98 1.43
N GLU A 95 1.88 12.40 2.39
CA GLU A 95 1.48 13.79 2.57
C GLU A 95 2.68 14.70 2.88
N LEU A 96 3.55 14.29 3.81
CA LEU A 96 4.76 15.03 4.14
C LEU A 96 5.66 15.20 2.91
N LEU A 97 5.88 14.14 2.13
CA LEU A 97 6.66 14.22 0.89
C LEU A 97 6.00 15.10 -0.18
N ALA A 98 4.67 15.06 -0.28
CA ALA A 98 3.94 15.85 -1.27
C ALA A 98 3.95 17.36 -0.96
N THR A 99 4.03 17.73 0.31
CA THR A 99 4.01 19.11 0.81
C THR A 99 5.40 19.67 1.15
N ALA A 100 6.41 18.81 1.29
CA ALA A 100 7.76 19.22 1.65
C ALA A 100 8.34 20.20 0.63
N THR A 101 8.98 21.25 1.14
CA THR A 101 9.73 22.21 0.35
C THR A 101 11.18 22.31 0.85
N VAL A 102 12.05 22.77 -0.04
CA VAL A 102 13.46 22.99 0.23
C VAL A 102 13.85 24.38 -0.25
N GLY A 103 14.46 25.16 0.64
CA GLY A 103 15.03 26.45 0.31
C GLY A 103 16.29 26.31 -0.57
N PHE A 104 16.28 26.93 -1.74
CA PHE A 104 17.41 26.98 -2.67
C PHE A 104 17.43 28.31 -3.42
N ASP A 105 18.57 29.01 -3.39
CA ASP A 105 18.78 30.28 -4.09
C ASP A 105 17.68 31.35 -3.82
N GLY A 106 17.25 31.43 -2.56
CA GLY A 106 16.18 32.35 -2.13
C GLY A 106 14.77 31.93 -2.54
N LEU A 107 14.59 30.75 -3.15
CA LEU A 107 13.30 30.19 -3.54
C LEU A 107 12.94 28.96 -2.70
N GLU A 108 11.66 28.78 -2.43
CA GLU A 108 11.12 27.52 -1.90
C GLU A 108 10.77 26.59 -3.06
N VAL A 109 11.32 25.39 -3.05
CA VAL A 109 11.20 24.40 -4.11
C VAL A 109 10.48 23.17 -3.59
N PRO A 110 9.41 22.68 -4.24
CA PRO A 110 8.81 21.41 -3.84
C PRO A 110 9.84 20.28 -3.87
N PHE A 111 9.93 19.49 -2.80
CA PHE A 111 10.90 18.41 -2.65
C PHE A 111 10.83 17.42 -3.83
N ARG A 112 9.61 17.11 -4.28
CA ARG A 112 9.34 16.25 -5.45
C ARG A 112 9.96 16.74 -6.77
N ASP A 113 10.23 18.04 -6.88
CA ASP A 113 10.77 18.65 -8.11
C ASP A 113 12.31 18.76 -8.08
N LEU A 114 12.96 18.37 -6.97
CA LEU A 114 14.41 18.50 -6.79
C LEU A 114 15.20 17.68 -7.81
N GLU A 115 14.79 16.44 -8.09
CA GLU A 115 15.49 15.58 -9.06
C GLU A 115 15.43 16.18 -10.47
N ALA A 116 14.25 16.64 -10.89
CA ALA A 116 14.06 17.29 -12.18
C ALA A 116 14.91 18.57 -12.30
N ARG A 117 14.94 19.39 -11.23
CA ARG A 117 15.79 20.60 -11.18
C ARG A 117 17.27 20.26 -11.23
N LEU A 118 17.71 19.24 -10.50
CA LEU A 118 19.11 18.78 -10.51
C LEU A 118 19.53 18.34 -11.92
N ALA A 119 18.65 17.68 -12.65
CA ALA A 119 18.91 17.19 -14.00
C ALA A 119 19.11 18.32 -15.02
N VAL A 120 18.40 19.44 -14.86
CA VAL A 120 18.46 20.59 -15.79
C VAL A 120 19.41 21.71 -15.36
N GLU A 121 19.94 21.68 -14.12
CA GLU A 121 20.82 22.73 -13.60
C GLU A 121 22.16 22.75 -14.35
N ALA A 122 22.43 23.81 -15.10
CA ALA A 122 23.63 23.95 -15.93
C ALA A 122 24.90 24.22 -15.12
N HIS A 123 24.80 24.92 -13.98
CA HIS A 123 25.95 25.36 -13.21
C HIS A 123 26.37 24.30 -12.19
N SER A 124 27.60 23.81 -12.31
CA SER A 124 28.14 22.75 -11.45
C SER A 124 28.13 23.08 -9.95
N GLY A 125 28.34 24.35 -9.59
CA GLY A 125 28.28 24.83 -8.20
C GLY A 125 26.86 24.78 -7.63
N GLN A 126 25.88 25.30 -8.38
CA GLN A 126 24.47 25.26 -8.00
C GLN A 126 23.94 23.82 -7.96
N ARG A 127 24.33 22.98 -8.92
CA ARG A 127 23.98 21.55 -8.94
C ARG A 127 24.49 20.82 -7.69
N ARG A 128 25.73 21.09 -7.26
CA ARG A 128 26.31 20.51 -6.04
C ARG A 128 25.59 21.02 -4.79
N ALA A 129 25.28 22.31 -4.72
CA ALA A 129 24.54 22.89 -3.61
C ALA A 129 23.12 22.32 -3.52
N LEU A 130 22.45 22.11 -4.64
CA LEU A 130 21.12 21.49 -4.71
C LEU A 130 21.17 20.01 -4.30
N ALA A 131 22.17 19.25 -4.76
CA ALA A 131 22.38 17.85 -4.37
C ALA A 131 22.52 17.67 -2.85
N GLN A 132 23.21 18.61 -2.18
CA GLN A 132 23.38 18.59 -0.72
C GLN A 132 22.08 18.85 0.05
N ARG A 133 21.08 19.45 -0.58
CA ARG A 133 19.75 19.65 0.03
C ARG A 133 18.81 18.46 -0.19
N ALA A 134 19.14 17.59 -1.14
CA ALA A 134 18.38 16.39 -1.47
C ALA A 134 18.88 15.14 -0.71
N ALA A 135 20.04 15.22 -0.05
CA ALA A 135 20.67 14.14 0.73
C ALA A 135 20.40 14.31 2.23
#